data_AF-K1ST95-F1
#
_entry.id   AF-K1ST95-F1
#
_cell.length_a   1.000
_cell.length_b   1.000
_cell.length_c   1.000
_cell.angle_alpha   90.00
_cell.angle_beta   90.00
_cell.angle_gamma   90.00
#
_symmetry.space_group_name_H-M   'P 1'
#
loop_
_entity.id
_entity.type
_entity.pdbx_description
1 polymer ?
#
loop_
_entity_poly.entity_id
_entity_poly.type
_entity_poly.pdbx_seq_one_letter_code
_entity_poly.pdbx_strand_id
1 'polypeptide(L)'
;MPFAFTELGVAMLSSVLNSDTAIEINRGIMRAFVAIRQMLSTPISSPVEKLQQEVKELKEYIEEVFADYNDVNEDTRMQLELINETLAELQSNKSREREKSRARIG
;
A
#
# COMPACT_ATOMS: atom_id res chain seq x y z
N MET A 1 10.80 -42.08 14.61
CA MET A 1 9.42 -41.65 14.90
C MET A 1 8.48 -42.84 14.75
N PRO A 2 7.62 -43.18 15.71
CA PRO A 2 6.75 -44.35 15.61
C PRO A 2 5.63 -44.06 14.59
N PHE A 3 5.54 -44.88 13.53
CA PHE A 3 4.52 -44.74 12.48
C PHE A 3 3.07 -44.85 13.00
N ALA A 4 2.88 -45.40 14.21
CA ALA A 4 1.58 -45.63 14.85
C ALA A 4 0.77 -44.37 15.20
N PHE A 5 1.40 -43.18 15.21
CA PHE A 5 0.73 -41.91 15.55
C PHE A 5 0.43 -41.01 14.34
N THR A 6 0.44 -41.58 13.13
CA THR A 6 0.10 -40.88 11.88
C THR A 6 -1.28 -41.34 11.39
N GLU A 7 -1.96 -40.56 10.54
CA GLU A 7 -3.26 -40.93 9.95
C GLU A 7 -3.24 -42.36 9.39
N LEU A 8 -2.17 -42.72 8.67
CA LEU A 8 -1.97 -44.04 8.10
C LEU A 8 -1.73 -45.11 9.18
N GLY A 9 -0.95 -44.81 10.21
CA GLY A 9 -0.66 -45.74 11.30
C GLY A 9 -1.84 -46.05 12.21
N VAL A 10 -2.70 -45.06 12.47
CA VAL A 10 -3.93 -45.25 13.26
C VAL A 10 -4.96 -46.04 12.44
N ALA A 11 -5.06 -45.75 11.13
CA ALA A 11 -5.87 -46.55 10.21
C ALA A 11 -5.43 -48.02 10.18
N MET A 12 -4.11 -48.28 10.10
CA MET A 12 -3.53 -49.63 10.15
C MET A 12 -3.76 -50.34 11.50
N LEU A 13 -3.79 -49.60 12.62
CA LEU A 13 -4.08 -50.20 13.93
C LEU A 13 -5.55 -50.61 14.03
N SER A 14 -6.47 -49.81 13.48
CA SER A 14 -7.92 -50.10 13.48
C SER A 14 -8.31 -51.27 12.59
N SER A 15 -7.54 -51.57 11.54
CA SER A 15 -7.77 -52.76 10.72
C SER A 15 -7.33 -54.05 11.41
N VAL A 16 -6.37 -53.98 12.32
CA VAL A 16 -5.94 -55.08 13.19
C VAL A 16 -6.90 -55.26 14.38
N LEU A 17 -7.40 -54.15 14.94
CA LEU A 17 -8.36 -54.13 16.04
C LEU A 17 -9.78 -53.95 15.50
N ASN A 18 -10.41 -55.04 15.06
CA ASN A 18 -11.72 -55.03 14.40
C ASN A 18 -12.92 -54.92 15.38
N SER A 19 -12.79 -54.12 16.44
CA SER A 19 -13.87 -53.89 17.42
C SER A 19 -14.58 -52.57 17.17
N ASP A 20 -15.88 -52.51 17.49
CA ASP A 20 -16.69 -51.30 17.35
C ASP A 20 -16.04 -50.09 18.06
N THR A 21 -15.47 -50.32 19.25
CA THR A 21 -14.73 -49.30 20.01
C THR A 21 -13.50 -48.78 19.27
N ALA A 22 -12.74 -49.65 18.61
CA ALA A 22 -11.54 -49.25 17.86
C ALA A 22 -11.90 -48.45 16.61
N ILE A 23 -13.02 -48.77 15.96
CA ILE A 23 -13.55 -48.04 14.80
C ILE A 23 -13.96 -46.61 15.20
N GLU A 24 -14.66 -46.45 16.32
CA GLU A 24 -15.08 -45.13 16.82
C GLU A 24 -13.88 -44.24 17.19
N ILE A 25 -12.87 -44.81 17.84
CA ILE A 25 -11.64 -44.10 18.21
C ILE A 25 -10.88 -43.65 16.96
N ASN A 26 -10.71 -44.50 15.95
CA ASN A 26 -10.05 -44.13 14.69
C ASN A 26 -10.80 -42.99 13.98
N ARG A 27 -12.15 -43.04 13.95
CA ARG A 27 -12.97 -41.95 13.40
C ARG A 27 -12.77 -40.63 14.15
N GLY A 28 -12.64 -40.69 15.48
CA GLY A 28 -12.31 -39.54 16.32
C GLY A 28 -10.94 -38.94 15.96
N ILE A 29 -9.93 -39.78 15.84
CA ILE A 29 -8.55 -39.37 15.53
C ILE A 29 -8.48 -38.75 14.13
N MET A 30 -9.07 -39.39 13.11
CA MET A 30 -9.10 -38.84 11.75
C MET A 30 -9.78 -37.47 11.68
N ARG A 31 -10.88 -37.25 12.41
CA ARG A 31 -11.52 -35.93 12.49
C ARG A 31 -10.62 -34.87 13.12
N ALA A 32 -9.88 -35.23 14.18
CA ALA A 32 -8.94 -34.31 14.82
C ALA A 32 -7.81 -33.91 13.86
N PHE A 33 -7.23 -34.86 13.13
CA PHE A 33 -6.19 -34.56 12.13
C PHE A 33 -6.71 -33.68 10.99
N VAL A 34 -7.90 -33.98 10.45
CA VAL A 34 -8.53 -33.16 9.41
C VAL A 34 -8.80 -31.74 9.91
N ALA A 35 -9.31 -31.58 11.13
CA ALA A 35 -9.56 -30.26 11.73
C ALA A 35 -8.28 -29.45 11.92
N ILE A 36 -7.21 -30.08 12.43
CA ILE A 36 -5.89 -29.44 12.58
C ILE A 36 -5.35 -29.03 11.21
N ARG A 37 -5.43 -29.90 10.20
CA ARG A 37 -4.98 -29.58 8.84
C ARG A 37 -5.76 -28.44 8.22
N GLN A 38 -7.08 -28.42 8.38
CA GLN A 38 -7.95 -27.32 7.91
C GLN A 38 -7.58 -25.98 8.55
N MET A 39 -7.31 -25.99 9.86
CA MET A 39 -6.87 -24.83 10.61
C MET A 39 -5.51 -24.30 10.12
N LEU A 40 -4.59 -25.18 9.75
CA LEU A 40 -3.28 -24.83 9.20
C LEU A 40 -3.31 -24.47 7.71
N SER A 41 -4.29 -24.97 6.95
CA SER A 41 -4.42 -24.73 5.50
C SER A 41 -5.19 -23.46 5.15
N THR A 42 -5.83 -22.82 6.12
CA THR A 42 -6.42 -21.49 5.88
C THR A 42 -5.24 -20.53 5.72
N PRO A 43 -5.07 -19.86 4.56
CA PRO A 43 -4.04 -18.85 4.43
C PRO A 43 -4.37 -17.77 5.45
N ILE A 44 -3.60 -17.73 6.53
CA ILE A 44 -3.55 -16.59 7.42
C ILE A 44 -2.96 -15.51 6.53
N SER A 45 -3.82 -14.76 5.82
CA SER A 45 -3.40 -13.47 5.28
C SER A 45 -2.87 -12.72 6.48
N SER A 46 -1.55 -12.71 6.59
CA SER A 46 -0.91 -12.29 7.82
C SER A 46 -1.35 -10.84 8.02
N PRO A 47 -1.76 -10.43 9.22
CA PRO A 47 -1.97 -9.01 9.49
C PRO A 47 -0.79 -8.15 8.98
N VAL A 48 0.41 -8.73 8.99
CA VAL A 48 1.62 -8.15 8.41
C VAL A 48 1.54 -7.98 6.88
N GLU A 49 1.04 -8.96 6.13
CA GLU A 49 0.89 -8.88 4.67
C GLU A 49 -0.13 -7.81 4.27
N LYS A 50 -1.25 -7.70 5.00
CA LYS A 50 -2.23 -6.64 4.77
C LYS A 50 -1.65 -5.26 5.06
N LEU A 51 -0.95 -5.12 6.19
CA LEU A 51 -0.25 -3.88 6.53
C LEU A 51 0.83 -3.52 5.50
N GLN A 52 1.58 -4.50 4.99
CA GLN A 52 2.57 -4.27 3.93
C GLN A 52 1.91 -3.74 2.64
N GLN A 53 0.74 -4.28 2.28
CA GLN A 53 0.00 -3.83 1.12
C GLN A 53 -0.53 -2.39 1.31
N GLU A 54 -1.13 -2.09 2.47
CA GLU A 54 -1.61 -0.73 2.78
C GLU A 54 -0.46 0.30 2.80
N VAL A 55 0.70 -0.05 3.36
CA VAL A 55 1.89 0.82 3.35
C VAL A 55 2.39 1.07 1.93
N LYS A 56 2.32 0.06 1.06
CA LYS A 56 2.70 0.20 -0.35
C LYS A 56 1.76 1.17 -1.08
N GLU A 57 0.46 0.99 -0.93
CA GLU A 57 -0.55 1.87 -1.53
C GLU A 57 -0.42 3.31 -1.04
N LEU A 58 -0.18 3.49 0.27
CA LEU A 58 0.06 4.81 0.84
C LEU A 58 1.31 5.49 0.26
N LYS A 59 2.38 4.71 0.02
CA LYS A 59 3.60 5.24 -0.60
C LYS A 59 3.33 5.72 -2.04
N GLU A 60 2.63 4.92 -2.84
CA GLU A 60 2.29 5.28 -4.22
C GLU A 60 1.44 6.57 -4.26
N TYR A 61 0.45 6.67 -3.38
CA TYR A 61 -0.36 7.89 -3.24
C TYR A 61 0.47 9.12 -2.86
N ILE A 62 1.40 8.98 -1.92
CA ILE A 62 2.28 10.08 -1.50
C ILE A 62 3.16 10.55 -2.67
N GLU A 63 3.72 9.61 -3.46
CA GLU A 63 4.53 9.96 -4.63
C GLU A 63 3.72 10.72 -5.69
N GLU A 64 2.47 10.33 -5.93
CA GLU A 64 1.54 11.04 -6.84
C GLU A 64 1.28 12.47 -6.35
N VAL A 65 0.89 12.64 -5.08
CA VAL A 65 0.60 13.96 -4.50
C VAL A 65 1.83 14.87 -4.53
N PHE A 66 3.03 14.33 -4.33
CA PHE A 66 4.26 15.13 -4.43
C PHE A 66 4.58 15.56 -5.86
N ALA A 67 4.28 14.74 -6.86
CA ALA A 67 4.42 15.13 -8.26
C ALA A 67 3.50 16.33 -8.57
N ASP A 68 2.22 16.23 -8.22
CA ASP A 68 1.25 17.31 -8.38
C ASP A 68 1.68 18.59 -7.65
N TYR A 69 2.19 18.46 -6.42
CA TYR A 69 2.68 19.61 -5.65
C TYR A 69 3.86 20.30 -6.31
N ASN A 70 4.79 19.51 -6.88
CA ASN A 70 5.95 20.07 -7.59
C ASN A 70 5.53 20.84 -8.83
N ASP A 71 4.57 20.31 -9.60
CA ASP A 71 4.03 20.98 -10.79
C ASP A 71 3.36 22.31 -10.41
N VAL A 72 2.50 22.32 -9.40
CA VAL A 72 1.84 23.55 -8.91
C VAL A 72 2.86 24.57 -8.39
N ASN A 73 3.89 24.11 -7.69
CA ASN A 73 4.95 24.98 -7.18
C ASN A 73 5.78 25.60 -8.32
N GLU A 74 6.07 24.84 -9.37
CA GLU A 74 6.77 25.35 -10.55
C GLU A 74 5.93 26.37 -11.31
N ASP A 75 4.65 26.08 -11.54
CA ASP A 75 3.69 27.01 -12.16
C ASP A 75 3.59 28.32 -11.36
N THR A 76 3.54 28.21 -10.03
CA THR A 76 3.47 29.38 -9.14
C THR A 76 4.75 30.21 -9.23
N ARG A 77 5.93 29.57 -9.33
CA ARG A 77 7.20 30.27 -9.52
C ARG A 77 7.25 31.00 -10.85
N MET A 78 6.85 30.35 -11.94
CA MET A 78 6.77 31.00 -13.26
C MET A 78 5.82 32.19 -13.25
N GLN A 79 4.66 32.08 -12.60
CA GLN A 79 3.71 33.18 -12.46
C GLN A 79 4.32 34.37 -11.71
N LEU A 80 5.04 34.12 -10.60
CA LEU A 80 5.71 35.17 -9.84
C LEU A 80 6.81 35.86 -10.65
N GLU A 81 7.57 35.10 -11.45
CA GLU A 81 8.58 35.66 -12.35
C GLU A 81 7.96 36.58 -13.40
N LEU A 82 6.88 36.14 -14.06
CA LEU A 82 6.15 36.95 -15.04
C LEU A 82 5.56 38.23 -14.42
N ILE A 83 5.03 38.14 -13.20
CA ILE A 83 4.52 39.32 -12.46
C ILE A 83 5.68 40.30 -12.20
N ASN A 84 6.83 39.82 -11.76
CA ASN A 84 7.99 40.68 -11.50
C ASN A 84 8.51 41.35 -12.78
N GLU A 85 8.55 40.62 -13.90
CA GLU A 85 8.94 41.16 -15.20
C GLU A 85 7.98 42.25 -15.67
N THR A 86 6.67 41.98 -15.68
CA THR A 86 5.66 42.96 -16.10
C THR A 86 5.64 44.19 -15.19
N LEU A 87 5.84 44.03 -13.87
CA LEU A 87 5.99 45.16 -12.95
C LEU A 87 7.23 46.01 -13.27
N ALA A 88 8.36 45.39 -13.59
CA ALA A 88 9.57 46.10 -13.98
C ALA A 88 9.38 46.90 -15.28
N GLU A 89 8.73 46.30 -16.29
CA GLU A 89 8.40 46.98 -17.55
C GLU A 89 7.48 48.18 -17.33
N LEU A 90 6.44 48.04 -16.52
CA LEU A 90 5.52 49.13 -16.20
C LEU A 90 6.22 50.28 -15.47
N GLN A 91 7.13 49.98 -14.53
CA GLN A 91 7.93 51.01 -13.86
C GLN A 91 8.86 51.75 -14.82
N SER A 92 9.50 51.02 -15.74
CA SER A 92 10.34 51.59 -16.79
C SER A 92 9.55 52.51 -17.72
N ASN A 93 8.40 52.05 -18.21
CA ASN A 93 7.52 52.84 -19.08
C ASN A 93 6.96 54.08 -18.38
N LYS A 94 6.52 53.96 -17.12
CA LYS A 94 6.05 55.11 -16.32
C LYS A 94 7.14 56.17 -16.12
N SER A 95 8.40 55.74 -15.98
CA SER A 95 9.54 56.66 -15.87
C SER A 95 9.79 57.41 -17.18
N ARG A 96 9.73 56.69 -18.31
CA ARG A 96 9.83 57.26 -19.68
C ARG A 96 8.70 58.24 -20.00
N GLU A 97 7.47 57.95 -19.59
CA GLU A 97 6.31 58.83 -19.79
C GLU A 97 6.41 60.13 -18.97
N ARG A 98 6.90 60.04 -17.73
CA ARG A 98 7.16 61.23 -16.91
C ARG A 98 8.25 62.10 -17.52
N GLU A 99 9.33 61.51 -18.03
CA GLU A 99 10.42 62.24 -18.68
C GLU A 99 9.96 62.96 -19.96
N LYS A 100 9.18 62.28 -20.82
CA LYS A 100 8.54 62.89 -22.01
C LYS A 100 7.59 64.05 -21.66
N SER A 101 6.87 63.95 -20.54
CA SER A 101 5.97 65.03 -20.10
C SER A 101 6.74 66.25 -19.56
N ARG A 102 7.89 66.04 -18.91
CA ARG A 102 8.74 67.13 -18.41
C ARG A 102 9.47 67.87 -19.53
N ALA A 103 9.79 67.20 -20.64
CA ALA A 103 10.48 67.78 -21.80
C ALA A 103 9.58 68.64 -22.72
N ARG A 104 8.25 68.65 -22.53
CA ARG A 104 7.30 69.42 -23.37
C ARG A 104 6.98 70.83 -22.84
N ILE A 105 7.66 71.29 -21.79
CA ILE A 105 7.50 72.66 -21.28
C ILE A 105 8.67 73.48 -21.82
N GLY A 106 8.36 74.61 -22.45
CA GLY A 106 9.23 75.39 -23.35
C GLY A 106 10.55 75.85 -22.77
#